data_AF-A0A4D7CSQ9-F1
#
_entry.id   AF-A0A4D7CSQ9-F1
#
_cell.length_a   1.000
_cell.length_b   1.000
_cell.length_c   1.000
_cell.angle_alpha   90.00
_cell.angle_beta   90.00
_cell.angle_gamma   90.00
#
_symmetry.space_group_name_H-M   'P 1'
#
loop_
_entity.id
_entity.type
_entity.pdbx_description
1 polymer ?
#
loop_
_entity_poly.entity_id
_entity_poly.type
_entity_poly.pdbx_seq_one_letter_code
_entity_poly.pdbx_strand_id
1 'polypeptide(L)'
;MKTKHTSYIFSLFLFLLTLIVLLVRNNLTVINLSNTLFMVALPFIIIGALLWVFASGFFDNFQRSIRESTKRKDKKQTPYMALSEVGMGAYSFWFKIGLPLLILSLLLLIPSF
;
A
#
# COMPACT_ATOMS: atom_id res chain seq x y z
N MET A 1 -4.00 -15.59 -17.79
CA MET A 1 -2.80 -15.89 -16.97
C MET A 1 -2.88 -15.12 -15.65
N LYS A 2 -3.08 -15.81 -14.51
CA LYS A 2 -3.13 -15.18 -13.17
C LYS A 2 -1.70 -14.90 -12.69
N THR A 3 -1.11 -13.79 -13.12
CA THR A 3 0.28 -13.45 -12.80
C THR A 3 0.40 -12.90 -11.37
N LYS A 4 0.49 -13.79 -10.38
CA LYS A 4 0.76 -13.46 -8.96
C LYS A 4 2.05 -12.65 -8.74
N HIS A 5 2.93 -12.56 -9.74
CA HIS A 5 4.26 -11.96 -9.64
C HIS A 5 4.35 -10.50 -10.14
N THR A 6 3.29 -9.92 -10.69
CA THR A 6 3.32 -8.56 -11.27
C THR A 6 3.72 -7.49 -10.27
N SER A 7 3.28 -7.61 -9.02
CA SER A 7 3.65 -6.66 -7.95
C SER A 7 5.16 -6.64 -7.67
N TYR A 8 5.80 -7.80 -7.65
CA TYR A 8 7.24 -7.89 -7.39
C TYR A 8 8.06 -7.38 -8.58
N ILE A 9 7.59 -7.64 -9.80
CA ILE A 9 8.20 -7.07 -11.02
C ILE A 9 8.13 -5.54 -10.98
N PHE A 10 7.01 -4.98 -10.55
CA PHE A 10 6.86 -3.54 -10.41
C PHE A 10 7.78 -2.95 -9.33
N SER A 11 7.95 -3.65 -8.20
CA SER A 11 8.92 -3.29 -7.16
C SER A 11 10.36 -3.29 -7.68
N LEU A 12 10.76 -4.32 -8.43
CA LEU A 12 12.08 -4.40 -9.06
C LEU A 12 12.30 -3.27 -10.07
N PHE A 13 11.29 -2.98 -10.89
CA PHE A 13 11.33 -1.87 -11.84
C PHE A 13 11.52 -0.53 -11.13
N LEU A 14 10.79 -0.27 -10.04
CA LEU A 14 10.95 0.95 -9.24
C LEU A 14 12.35 1.06 -8.66
N PHE A 15 12.92 -0.05 -8.15
CA PHE A 15 14.29 -0.08 -7.64
C PHE A 15 15.33 0.23 -8.72
N LEU A 16 15.21 -0.37 -9.91
CA LEU A 16 16.09 -0.08 -11.05
C LEU A 16 15.96 1.38 -11.48
N LEU A 17 14.74 1.92 -11.50
CA LEU A 17 14.49 3.32 -11.85
C LEU A 17 15.17 4.27 -10.86
N THR A 18 15.05 4.03 -9.55
CA THR A 18 15.76 4.85 -8.55
C THR A 18 17.27 4.76 -8.70
N LEU A 19 17.83 3.57 -8.95
CA LEU A 19 19.26 3.44 -9.22
C LEU A 19 19.71 4.28 -10.43
N ILE A 20 18.99 4.19 -11.55
CA ILE A 20 19.31 4.96 -12.76
C ILE A 20 19.24 6.46 -12.47
N VAL A 21 18.20 6.93 -11.77
CA VAL A 21 18.04 8.36 -11.43
C VAL A 21 19.18 8.85 -10.54
N LEU A 22 19.61 8.08 -9.55
CA LEU A 22 20.73 8.46 -8.68
C LEU A 22 22.07 8.46 -9.44
N LEU A 23 22.24 7.54 -10.39
CA LEU A 23 23.43 7.42 -11.23
C LEU A 23 23.57 8.63 -12.16
N VAL A 24 22.47 9.02 -12.83
CA VAL A 24 22.42 10.24 -13.67
C VAL A 24 22.69 11.50 -12.84
N ARG A 25 22.28 11.52 -11.56
CA ARG A 25 22.53 12.65 -10.64
C ARG A 25 23.92 12.65 -10.00
N ASN A 26 24.79 11.69 -10.32
CA ASN A 26 26.12 11.49 -9.69
C ASN A 26 26.08 11.50 -8.15
N ASN A 27 24.96 11.06 -7.56
CA ASN A 27 24.69 11.14 -6.12
C ASN A 27 24.47 9.73 -5.54
N LEU A 28 25.12 8.73 -6.11
CA LEU A 28 25.10 7.34 -5.65
C LEU A 28 25.89 7.19 -4.36
N THR A 29 25.23 7.49 -3.25
CA THR A 29 25.67 7.13 -1.91
C THR A 29 24.68 6.15 -1.30
N VAL A 30 25.15 5.30 -0.39
CA VAL A 30 24.31 4.32 0.32
C VAL A 30 23.15 5.02 1.05
N ILE A 31 23.43 6.18 1.66
CA ILE A 31 22.45 7.01 2.36
C ILE A 31 21.40 7.57 1.38
N ASN A 32 21.82 8.15 0.25
CA ASN A 32 20.88 8.69 -0.73
C ASN A 32 20.00 7.59 -1.33
N LEU A 33 20.56 6.41 -1.58
CA LEU A 33 19.81 5.26 -2.08
C LEU A 33 18.77 4.80 -1.05
N SER A 34 19.15 4.66 0.22
CA SER A 34 18.24 4.31 1.31
C SER A 34 17.10 5.32 1.45
N ASN A 35 17.43 6.62 1.51
CA ASN A 35 16.45 7.69 1.66
C ASN A 35 15.47 7.75 0.48
N THR A 36 15.98 7.63 -0.75
CA THR A 36 15.12 7.68 -1.93
C THR A 36 14.20 6.46 -2.00
N LEU A 37 14.71 5.27 -1.69
CA LEU A 37 13.88 4.05 -1.60
C LEU A 37 12.81 4.16 -0.53
N PHE A 38 13.14 4.74 0.64
CA PHE A 38 12.18 5.02 1.69
C PHE A 38 11.05 5.94 1.21
N MET A 39 11.41 7.06 0.58
CA MET A 39 10.44 8.01 0.03
C MET A 39 9.55 7.39 -1.04
N VAL A 40 10.10 6.52 -1.90
CA VAL A 40 9.33 5.80 -2.92
C VAL A 40 8.42 4.75 -2.29
N ALA A 41 8.84 4.05 -1.23
CA ALA A 41 8.05 3.02 -0.56
C ALA A 41 6.83 3.58 0.20
N LEU A 42 6.96 4.76 0.81
CA LEU A 42 5.93 5.40 1.63
C LEU A 42 4.53 5.45 1.01
N PRO A 43 4.30 6.01 -0.20
CA PRO A 43 2.97 6.09 -0.78
C PRO A 43 2.32 4.70 -0.94
N PHE A 44 3.09 3.68 -1.32
CA PHE A 44 2.57 2.32 -1.46
C PHE A 44 2.16 1.73 -0.11
N ILE A 45 2.95 1.97 0.94
CA ILE A 45 2.64 1.49 2.29
C ILE A 45 1.41 2.23 2.86
N ILE A 46 1.33 3.54 2.68
CA ILE A 46 0.19 4.34 3.14
C ILE A 46 -1.10 3.86 2.47
N ILE A 47 -1.10 3.71 1.15
CA ILE A 47 -2.26 3.22 0.40
C ILE A 47 -2.60 1.77 0.81
N GLY A 48 -1.58 0.91 0.93
CA GLY A 48 -1.77 -0.48 1.37
C GLY A 48 -2.38 -0.56 2.77
N ALA A 49 -1.91 0.24 3.71
CA ALA A 49 -2.43 0.31 5.07
C ALA A 49 -3.86 0.83 5.11
N LEU A 50 -4.17 1.90 4.37
CA LEU A 50 -5.54 2.42 4.26
C LEU A 50 -6.49 1.36 3.70
N LEU A 51 -6.12 0.72 2.58
CA LEU A 51 -6.93 -0.35 1.98
C LEU A 51 -7.07 -1.56 2.88
N TRP A 52 -6.07 -1.87 3.70
CA TRP A 52 -6.16 -2.95 4.68
C TRP A 52 -7.12 -2.61 5.81
N VAL A 53 -7.14 -1.35 6.27
CA VAL A 53 -8.15 -0.86 7.22
C VAL A 53 -9.55 -0.86 6.60
N PHE A 54 -9.68 -0.55 5.31
CA PHE A 54 -10.96 -0.69 4.59
C PHE A 54 -11.40 -2.16 4.51
N ALA A 55 -10.47 -3.07 4.21
CA ALA A 55 -10.75 -4.50 4.07
C ALA A 55 -10.97 -5.23 5.41
N SER A 56 -10.52 -4.67 6.54
CA SER A 56 -10.65 -5.30 7.87
C SER A 56 -12.08 -5.32 8.42
N GLY A 57 -13.02 -4.64 7.76
CA GLY A 57 -14.41 -4.52 8.21
C GLY A 57 -14.65 -3.35 9.17
N PHE A 58 -13.66 -2.48 9.40
CA PHE A 58 -13.86 -1.24 10.17
C PHE A 58 -14.99 -0.39 9.59
N PHE A 59 -15.00 -0.23 8.27
CA PHE A 59 -16.04 0.54 7.58
C PHE A 59 -17.38 -0.18 7.50
N ASP A 60 -17.40 -1.52 7.50
CA ASP A 60 -18.65 -2.29 7.56
C ASP A 60 -19.36 -2.08 8.90
N ASN A 61 -18.60 -2.02 10.00
CA ASN A 61 -19.15 -1.69 11.32
C ASN A 61 -19.70 -0.27 11.35
N PHE A 62 -18.99 0.70 10.75
CA PHE A 62 -19.48 2.08 10.60
C PHE A 62 -20.79 2.12 9.78
N GLN A 63 -20.84 1.42 8.65
CA GLN A 63 -22.03 1.32 7.81
C GLN A 63 -23.19 0.69 8.56
N ARG A 64 -22.93 -0.37 9.34
CA ARG A 64 -23.93 -1.02 10.18
C ARG A 64 -24.49 -0.05 11.23
N SER A 65 -23.63 0.70 11.92
CA SER A 65 -24.06 1.71 12.91
C SER A 65 -24.89 2.84 12.29
N ILE A 66 -24.50 3.35 11.11
CA ILE A 66 -25.28 4.36 10.38
C ILE A 66 -26.62 3.80 9.92
N ARG A 67 -26.66 2.54 9.47
CA ARG A 67 -27.89 1.91 9.04
C ARG A 67 -28.83 1.66 10.21
N GLU A 68 -28.33 1.25 11.37
CA GLU A 68 -29.14 1.07 12.58
C GLU A 68 -29.73 2.40 13.09
N SER A 69 -29.04 3.52 12.93
CA SER A 69 -29.58 4.85 13.24
C SER A 69 -30.57 5.35 12.17
N THR A 70 -30.33 5.06 10.89
CA THR A 70 -31.17 5.52 9.76
C THR A 70 -32.43 4.65 9.57
N LYS A 71 -32.37 3.35 9.90
CA LYS A 71 -33.55 2.45 9.92
C LYS A 71 -34.64 2.89 10.88
N ARG A 72 -34.31 3.71 11.89
CA ARG A 72 -35.31 4.35 12.77
C ARG A 72 -36.13 5.42 12.04
N LYS A 73 -35.67 5.93 10.89
CA LYS A 73 -36.32 6.98 10.09
C LYS A 73 -36.94 6.50 8.78
N ASP A 74 -36.36 5.51 8.08
CA ASP A 74 -36.89 5.04 6.79
C ASP A 74 -36.96 3.51 6.66
N LYS A 75 -38.13 2.99 6.22
CA LYS A 75 -38.43 1.56 6.02
C LYS A 75 -37.86 0.93 4.74
N LYS A 76 -37.30 1.72 3.82
CA LYS A 76 -36.79 1.20 2.53
C LYS A 76 -35.37 0.66 2.70
N GLN A 77 -35.24 -0.67 2.58
CA GLN A 77 -33.93 -1.33 2.63
C GLN A 77 -33.26 -1.24 1.26
N THR A 78 -32.20 -0.44 1.15
CA THR A 78 -31.28 -0.50 0.01
C THR A 78 -30.43 -1.78 0.06
N PRO A 79 -30.01 -2.33 -1.09
CA PRO A 79 -29.14 -3.50 -1.14
C PRO A 79 -27.81 -3.20 -0.43
N TYR A 80 -27.38 -4.13 0.44
CA TYR A 80 -26.16 -4.02 1.23
C TYR A 80 -25.01 -4.67 0.47
N MET A 81 -24.02 -3.86 0.08
CA MET A 81 -22.72 -4.34 -0.39
C MET A 81 -21.68 -3.90 0.64
N ALA A 82 -20.99 -4.87 1.26
CA ALA A 82 -19.99 -4.58 2.27
C ALA A 82 -18.79 -3.91 1.60
N LEU A 83 -18.30 -2.81 2.19
CA LEU A 83 -17.12 -2.12 1.65
C LEU A 83 -15.87 -3.02 1.76
N SER A 84 -15.85 -3.95 2.71
CA SER A 84 -14.79 -4.95 2.83
C SER A 84 -14.64 -5.85 1.60
N GLU A 85 -15.72 -6.16 0.88
CA GLU A 85 -15.68 -6.99 -0.32
C GLU A 85 -15.01 -6.28 -1.51
N VAL A 86 -15.15 -4.95 -1.61
CA VAL A 86 -14.55 -4.15 -2.68
C VAL A 86 -13.04 -3.98 -2.46
N GLY A 87 -12.60 -3.94 -1.20
CA GLY A 87 -11.18 -3.82 -0.84
C GLY A 87 -10.43 -5.15 -0.74
N MET A 88 -11.13 -6.28 -0.85
CA MET A 88 -10.56 -7.60 -0.55
C MET A 88 -9.47 -7.97 -1.58
N GLY A 89 -8.23 -8.08 -1.09
CA GLY A 89 -7.07 -8.42 -1.91
C GLY A 89 -6.36 -7.24 -2.58
N ALA A 90 -6.99 -6.07 -2.69
CA ALA A 90 -6.35 -4.87 -3.24
C ALA A 90 -5.18 -4.39 -2.36
N TYR A 91 -5.34 -4.39 -1.04
CA TYR A 91 -4.29 -3.99 -0.10
C TYR A 91 -3.00 -4.84 -0.23
N SER A 92 -3.14 -6.14 -0.54
CA SER A 92 -1.99 -7.06 -0.70
C SER A 92 -1.09 -6.66 -1.87
N PHE A 93 -1.68 -6.12 -2.95
CA PHE A 93 -0.91 -5.62 -4.10
C PHE A 93 0.03 -4.48 -3.69
N TRP A 94 -0.49 -3.49 -2.96
CA TRP A 94 0.26 -2.31 -2.52
C TRP A 94 1.35 -2.67 -1.51
N PHE A 95 1.06 -3.53 -0.54
CA PHE A 95 2.08 -4.01 0.38
C PHE A 95 3.18 -4.82 -0.30
N LYS A 96 2.85 -5.68 -1.27
CA LYS A 96 3.87 -6.44 -2.01
C LYS A 96 4.85 -5.56 -2.78
N ILE A 97 4.47 -4.32 -3.11
CA ILE A 97 5.37 -3.34 -3.74
C ILE A 97 6.17 -2.62 -2.65
N GLY A 98 5.49 -2.03 -1.67
CA GLY A 98 6.10 -1.15 -0.67
C GLY A 98 6.99 -1.84 0.37
N LEU A 99 6.60 -3.03 0.86
CA LEU A 99 7.35 -3.75 1.90
C LEU A 99 8.79 -4.10 1.48
N PRO A 100 9.03 -4.70 0.29
CA PRO A 100 10.40 -5.02 -0.12
C PRO A 100 11.27 -3.77 -0.29
N LEU A 101 10.72 -2.67 -0.84
CA LEU A 101 11.42 -1.38 -0.96
C LEU A 101 11.78 -0.82 0.41
N LEU A 102 10.88 -0.90 1.39
CA LEU A 102 11.11 -0.45 2.76
C LEU A 102 12.18 -1.30 3.46
N ILE A 103 12.05 -2.63 3.41
CA ILE A 103 13.03 -3.55 4.04
C ILE A 103 14.42 -3.29 3.45
N LEU A 104 14.52 -3.15 2.13
CA LEU A 104 15.78 -2.87 1.45
C LEU A 104 16.35 -1.51 1.87
N SER A 105 15.50 -0.47 1.97
CA SER A 105 15.90 0.85 2.47
C SER A 105 16.48 0.79 3.88
N LEU A 106 15.82 0.07 4.80
CA LEU A 106 16.28 -0.08 6.18
C LEU A 106 17.59 -0.89 6.27
N LEU A 107 17.73 -1.95 5.48
CA LEU A 107 18.97 -2.74 5.42
C LEU A 107 20.15 -1.91 4.90
N LEU A 108 19.91 -1.04 3.92
CA LEU A 108 20.91 -0.10 3.40
C LEU A 108 21.32 0.95 4.44
N LEU A 109 20.48 1.26 5.42
CA LEU A 109 20.78 2.24 6.46
C LEU A 109 21.73 1.69 7.55
N ILE A 110 21.69 0.40 7.84
CA ILE A 110 22.54 -0.24 8.87
C ILE A 110 24.04 0.04 8.68
N PRO A 111 24.64 -0.14 7.49
CA PRO A 111 26.06 0.13 7.27
C PRO A 111 26.43 1.62 7.19
N SER A 112 25.46 2.53 7.34
CA SER A 112 25.68 3.98 7.29
C SER A 112 25.81 4.66 8.67
N PHE A 113 25.76 3.87 9.74
CA PHE A 113 26.10 4.26 11.11
C PHE A 113 27.52 3.81 11.47
#